data_AF-A0A061JD40-F1
#
_entry.id   AF-A0A061JD40-F1
#
_cell.length_a   1.000
_cell.length_b   1.000
_cell.length_c   1.000
_cell.angle_alpha   90.00
_cell.angle_beta   90.00
_cell.angle_gamma   90.00
#
_symmetry.space_group_name_H-M   'P 1'
#
loop_
_entity.id
_entity.type
_entity.pdbx_description
1 polymer ?
#
loop_
_entity_poly.entity_id
_entity_poly.type
_entity_poly.pdbx_seq_one_letter_code
_entity_poly.pdbx_strand_id
1 'polypeptide(L)'
;MRTVYMDDDSTTKNGFLSRMGKKKPTPLRLQPTPQQLDAIGGIDDLNFTSGGFDRFEEGCETCITACSHEYVFTWSFEAAKRAVEDGRACVGETALVKREVLAVSAAVPDKVMYMTDRDIRIAPLRRQERVEKGTKEYRYV
;
A
#
# COMPACT_ATOMS: atom_id res chain seq x y z
N MET A 1 -3.17 10.05 18.24
CA MET A 1 -3.24 8.94 19.22
C MET A 1 -2.08 7.99 18.88
N ARG A 2 -1.09 7.82 19.76
CA ARG A 2 0.04 6.90 19.51
C ARG A 2 -0.36 5.51 19.99
N THR A 3 -0.25 4.50 19.14
CA THR A 3 -0.47 3.10 19.54
C THR A 3 0.63 2.70 20.51
N VAL A 4 0.25 2.38 21.75
CA VAL A 4 1.20 1.98 22.80
C VAL A 4 0.86 0.57 23.25
N TYR A 5 1.88 -0.27 23.42
CA TYR A 5 1.72 -1.64 23.84
C TYR A 5 2.32 -1.79 25.25
N MET A 6 1.55 -2.41 26.15
CA MET A 6 2.05 -2.73 27.48
C MET A 6 2.73 -4.10 27.42
N ASP A 7 3.99 -4.14 27.86
CA ASP A 7 4.69 -5.38 28.14
C ASP A 7 4.21 -5.98 29.48
N ASP A 8 4.54 -7.24 29.75
CA ASP A 8 4.16 -7.92 31.01
C ASP A 8 4.70 -7.23 32.26
N ASP A 9 5.79 -6.47 32.12
CA ASP A 9 6.39 -5.68 33.19
C ASP A 9 5.68 -4.33 33.42
N SER A 10 4.46 -4.15 32.88
CA SER A 10 3.64 -2.93 33.01
C SER A 10 4.33 -1.65 32.49
N THR A 11 5.41 -1.79 31.72
CA THR A 11 6.14 -0.66 31.16
C THR A 11 5.59 -0.32 29.79
N THR A 12 5.06 0.89 29.69
CA THR A 12 4.52 1.49 28.47
C THR A 12 5.65 1.71 27.46
N LYS A 13 5.81 0.81 26.49
CA LYS A 13 6.87 0.89 25.48
C LYS A 13 6.26 1.08 24.10
N ASN A 14 6.82 2.02 23.32
CA ASN A 14 6.52 2.10 21.90
C ASN A 14 7.57 1.28 21.13
N GLY A 15 7.15 0.64 20.04
CA GLY A 15 8.04 -0.20 19.23
C GLY A 15 9.13 0.53 18.45
N PHE A 16 9.27 1.84 18.68
CA PHE A 16 10.27 2.70 18.06
C PHE A 16 11.50 2.90 18.96
N LEU A 17 11.33 2.86 20.29
CA LEU A 17 12.41 3.11 21.25
C LEU A 17 13.04 1.83 21.81
N SER A 18 12.32 0.70 21.82
CA SER A 18 12.85 -0.59 22.26
C SER A 18 12.08 -1.78 21.65
N ARG A 19 12.67 -2.98 21.66
CA ARG A 19 12.02 -4.21 21.18
C ARG A 19 10.79 -4.52 22.06
N MET A 20 9.59 -4.64 21.48
CA MET A 20 8.28 -4.77 22.17
C MET A 20 8.00 -6.15 22.81
N GLY A 21 9.01 -6.89 23.26
CA GLY A 21 8.83 -8.17 23.97
C GLY A 21 8.19 -9.30 23.14
N LYS A 22 7.88 -10.42 23.80
CA LYS A 22 7.30 -11.64 23.18
C LYS A 22 5.81 -11.51 22.84
N LYS A 23 5.11 -10.53 23.45
CA LYS A 23 3.69 -10.24 23.21
C LYS A 23 3.45 -9.32 22.02
N LYS A 24 4.51 -8.95 21.28
CA LYS A 24 4.38 -8.16 20.06
C LYS A 24 3.48 -8.89 19.05
N PRO A 25 2.38 -8.27 18.57
CA PRO A 25 1.69 -8.82 17.41
C PRO A 25 2.69 -8.84 16.26
N THR A 26 2.87 -10.00 15.62
CA THR A 26 3.69 -10.12 14.41
C THR A 26 3.16 -9.11 13.40
N PRO A 27 3.90 -8.04 13.08
CA PRO A 27 3.37 -6.99 12.23
C PRO A 27 3.09 -7.61 10.87
N LEU A 28 1.87 -7.39 10.36
CA LEU A 28 1.52 -7.86 9.05
C LEU A 28 2.48 -7.22 8.04
N ARG A 29 3.17 -8.05 7.26
CA ARG A 29 4.05 -7.53 6.22
C ARG A 29 3.18 -7.16 5.02
N LEU A 30 2.81 -5.88 4.92
CA LEU A 30 2.41 -5.29 3.66
C LEU A 30 3.65 -5.31 2.77
N GLN A 31 3.77 -6.34 1.94
CA GLN A 31 4.97 -6.52 1.14
C GLN A 31 4.73 -5.95 -0.26
N PRO A 32 5.59 -5.02 -0.71
CA PRO A 32 5.82 -4.86 -2.13
C PRO A 32 6.21 -6.21 -2.73
N THR A 33 5.80 -6.46 -3.97
CA THR A 33 6.20 -7.66 -4.71
C THR A 33 7.72 -7.67 -4.95
N PRO A 34 8.36 -8.83 -5.15
CA PRO A 34 9.80 -8.90 -5.41
C PRO A 34 10.26 -8.00 -6.57
N GLN A 35 9.49 -7.97 -7.68
CA GLN A 35 9.78 -7.09 -8.82
C GLN A 35 9.80 -5.61 -8.45
N GLN A 36 9.01 -5.19 -7.46
CA GLN A 36 8.96 -3.81 -6.99
C GLN A 36 10.14 -3.49 -6.08
N LEU A 37 10.51 -4.42 -5.19
CA LEU A 37 11.70 -4.26 -4.36
C LEU A 37 12.95 -4.16 -5.25
N ASP A 38 13.08 -5.02 -6.25
CA ASP A 38 14.19 -4.97 -7.21
C ASP A 38 14.26 -3.61 -7.93
N ALA A 39 13.10 -3.04 -8.28
CA ALA A 39 13.04 -1.76 -8.97
C ALA A 39 13.29 -0.53 -8.06
N ILE A 40 13.26 -0.71 -6.74
CA ILE A 40 13.55 0.33 -5.74
C ILE A 40 15.02 0.26 -5.26
N GLY A 41 15.71 -0.85 -5.54
CA GLY A 41 17.08 -1.12 -5.02
C GLY A 41 17.10 -2.15 -3.89
N GLY A 42 15.95 -2.68 -3.50
CA GLY A 42 15.78 -3.70 -2.48
C GLY A 42 14.91 -3.23 -1.33
N ILE A 43 14.81 -4.08 -0.30
CA ILE A 43 14.06 -3.77 0.93
C ILE A 43 14.72 -2.66 1.75
N ASP A 44 16.04 -2.53 1.67
CA ASP A 44 16.80 -1.54 2.43
C ASP A 44 16.60 -0.11 1.90
N ASP A 45 16.28 0.03 0.61
CA ASP A 45 16.02 1.31 -0.07
C ASP A 45 14.53 1.70 -0.05
N LEU A 46 13.66 0.82 0.47
CA LEU A 46 12.25 1.08 0.63
C LEU A 46 12.02 2.04 1.81
N ASN A 47 11.71 3.30 1.48
CA ASN A 47 11.42 4.33 2.47
C ASN A 47 10.07 4.99 2.19
N PHE A 48 9.04 4.58 2.94
CA PHE A 48 7.71 5.15 2.78
C PHE A 48 7.68 6.62 3.21
N THR A 49 7.46 7.52 2.25
CA THR A 49 7.39 8.97 2.47
C THR A 49 6.02 9.43 2.92
N SER A 50 4.97 8.69 2.54
CA SER A 50 3.59 8.92 2.97
C SER A 50 2.83 7.62 3.02
N GLY A 51 1.81 7.54 3.88
CA GLY A 51 0.87 6.44 3.91
C GLY A 51 -0.28 6.66 4.87
N GLY A 52 -1.39 5.97 4.63
CA GLY A 52 -2.62 6.15 5.38
C GLY A 52 -3.67 5.08 5.13
N PHE A 53 -4.72 5.13 5.94
CA PHE A 53 -5.94 4.36 5.75
C PHE A 53 -6.96 5.28 5.08
N ASP A 54 -7.36 4.94 3.87
CA ASP A 54 -8.32 5.75 3.13
C ASP A 54 -9.73 5.15 3.19
N ARG A 55 -10.71 6.04 3.07
CA ARG A 55 -12.13 5.77 3.29
C ARG A 55 -12.92 6.28 2.08
N PHE A 56 -13.53 5.36 1.33
CA PHE A 56 -14.37 5.72 0.17
C PHE A 56 -15.86 5.80 0.51
N GLU A 57 -16.33 4.95 1.44
CA GLU A 57 -17.75 4.77 1.75
C GLU A 57 -17.97 4.95 3.26
N GLU A 58 -18.86 5.86 3.64
CA GLU A 58 -19.42 6.00 5.00
C GLU A 58 -18.43 5.99 6.17
N GLY A 59 -17.18 6.43 5.93
CA GLY A 59 -16.14 6.46 6.95
C GLY A 59 -15.49 5.09 7.25
N CYS A 60 -15.75 4.05 6.45
CA CYS A 60 -15.09 2.76 6.55
C CYS A 60 -13.75 2.73 5.80
N GLU A 61 -12.72 2.26 6.49
CA GLU A 61 -11.39 2.02 5.91
C GLU A 61 -11.48 0.89 4.91
N THR A 62 -11.10 1.19 3.68
CA THR A 62 -11.38 0.35 2.51
C THR A 62 -10.09 0.03 1.76
N CYS A 63 -9.12 0.95 1.78
CA CYS A 63 -7.78 0.66 1.35
C CYS A 63 -6.71 1.29 2.25
N ILE A 64 -5.50 0.75 2.12
CA ILE A 64 -4.28 1.31 2.68
C ILE A 64 -3.50 1.86 1.49
N THR A 65 -3.01 3.09 1.57
CA THR A 65 -2.11 3.66 0.57
C THR A 65 -0.76 3.98 1.19
N ALA A 66 0.29 3.87 0.41
CA ALA A 66 1.61 4.37 0.76
C ALA A 66 2.37 4.80 -0.50
N CYS A 67 3.41 5.61 -0.35
CA CYS A 67 4.32 5.92 -1.45
C CYS A 67 5.78 5.91 -1.00
N SER A 68 6.67 5.57 -1.93
CA SER A 68 8.12 5.57 -1.77
C SER A 68 8.73 5.92 -3.12
N HIS A 69 9.62 6.91 -3.18
CA HIS A 69 10.23 7.37 -4.44
C HIS A 69 9.14 7.65 -5.49
N GLU A 70 9.22 7.00 -6.65
CA GLU A 70 8.30 7.13 -7.78
C GLU A 70 7.11 6.15 -7.71
N TYR A 71 6.96 5.44 -6.59
CA TYR A 71 5.98 4.37 -6.45
C TYR A 71 4.82 4.77 -5.55
N VAL A 72 3.61 4.44 -6.01
CA VAL A 72 2.39 4.43 -5.23
C VAL A 72 1.99 2.98 -4.98
N PHE A 73 1.75 2.64 -3.72
CA PHE A 73 1.30 1.33 -3.26
C PHE A 73 -0.12 1.42 -2.72
N THR A 74 -0.94 0.42 -3.04
CA THR A 74 -2.32 0.32 -2.54
C THR A 74 -2.61 -1.10 -2.09
N TRP A 75 -3.32 -1.27 -0.98
CA TRP A 75 -3.78 -2.56 -0.49
C TRP A 75 -5.27 -2.51 -0.17
N SER A 76 -5.99 -3.60 -0.43
CA SER A 76 -7.34 -3.77 0.11
C SER A 76 -7.27 -3.95 1.63
N PHE A 77 -8.03 -3.15 2.37
CA PHE A 77 -8.08 -3.26 3.82
C PHE A 77 -8.70 -4.60 4.27
N GLU A 78 -9.68 -5.11 3.52
CA GLU A 78 -10.27 -6.42 3.76
C GLU A 78 -9.26 -7.55 3.51
N ALA A 79 -8.48 -7.47 2.43
CA ALA A 79 -7.43 -8.45 2.14
C ALA A 79 -6.34 -8.44 3.22
N ALA A 80 -5.98 -7.25 3.72
CA ALA A 80 -5.04 -7.11 4.83
C ALA A 80 -5.59 -7.76 6.11
N LYS A 81 -6.88 -7.60 6.42
CA LYS A 81 -7.53 -8.28 7.55
C LYS A 81 -7.48 -9.80 7.42
N ARG A 82 -7.87 -10.36 6.28
CA ARG A 82 -7.81 -11.81 6.02
C ARG A 82 -6.38 -12.34 6.14
N ALA A 83 -5.39 -11.59 5.65
CA ALA A 83 -3.99 -11.97 5.80
C ALA A 83 -3.53 -12.05 7.27
N VAL A 84 -4.10 -11.24 8.18
CA VAL A 84 -3.84 -11.36 9.63
C VAL A 84 -4.35 -12.70 10.14
N GLU A 85 -5.58 -13.04 9.78
CA GLU A 85 -6.25 -14.28 10.20
C GLU A 85 -5.49 -15.52 9.70
N ASP A 86 -5.03 -15.47 8.45
CA ASP A 86 -4.30 -16.56 7.80
C ASP A 86 -2.80 -16.61 8.17
N GLY A 87 -2.29 -15.61 8.88
CA GLY A 87 -0.86 -15.49 9.20
C GLY A 87 0.04 -15.29 7.98
N ARG A 88 -0.47 -14.65 6.92
CA ARG A 88 0.22 -14.46 5.63
C ARG A 88 0.53 -12.99 5.36
N ALA A 89 1.41 -12.75 4.39
CA ALA A 89 1.65 -11.40 3.88
C ALA A 89 0.49 -10.95 2.99
N CYS A 90 0.16 -9.66 3.04
CA CYS A 90 -0.79 -9.06 2.11
C CYS A 90 -0.03 -8.41 0.95
N VAL A 91 -0.29 -8.88 -0.26
CA VAL A 91 0.26 -8.31 -1.48
C VAL A 91 -0.64 -7.16 -1.94
N GLY A 92 -0.03 -6.04 -2.31
CA GLY A 92 -0.73 -4.84 -2.78
C GLY A 92 -0.59 -4.65 -4.28
N GLU A 93 -1.38 -3.71 -4.81
CA GLU A 93 -1.15 -3.14 -6.13
C GLU A 93 -0.12 -2.01 -6.05
N THR A 94 0.52 -1.73 -7.19
CA THR A 94 1.55 -0.69 -7.25
C THR A 94 1.54 -0.02 -8.61
N ALA A 95 1.76 1.28 -8.62
CA ALA A 95 1.91 2.09 -9.80
C ALA A 95 3.24 2.86 -9.75
N LEU A 96 4.03 2.73 -10.80
CA LEU A 96 5.15 3.62 -11.07
C LEU A 96 4.61 4.91 -11.70
N VAL A 97 4.72 6.01 -10.98
CA VAL A 97 4.40 7.35 -11.49
C VAL A 97 5.75 8.01 -11.71
N LYS A 98 6.09 8.38 -12.97
CA LYS A 98 7.45 8.72 -13.49
C LYS A 98 8.16 9.93 -12.83
N ARG A 99 7.87 10.24 -11.57
CA ARG A 99 8.31 11.34 -10.72
C ARG A 99 8.17 10.93 -9.26
N GLU A 100 8.99 11.53 -8.42
CA GLU A 100 8.92 11.37 -6.98
C GLU A 100 7.55 11.77 -6.40
N VAL A 101 7.01 10.92 -5.53
CA VAL A 101 5.72 11.08 -4.86
C VAL A 101 5.94 11.54 -3.44
N LEU A 102 5.38 12.70 -3.13
CA LEU A 102 5.46 13.34 -1.83
C LEU A 102 4.31 12.91 -0.91
N ALA A 103 3.13 12.66 -1.48
CA ALA A 103 1.96 12.19 -0.74
C ALA A 103 1.02 11.38 -1.64
N VAL A 104 0.28 10.48 -1.03
CA VAL A 104 -0.78 9.69 -1.66
C VAL A 104 -2.01 9.65 -0.78
N SER A 105 -3.19 9.66 -1.40
CA SER A 105 -4.46 9.35 -0.73
C SER A 105 -5.45 8.81 -1.75
N ALA A 106 -6.31 7.91 -1.31
CA ALA A 106 -7.44 7.42 -2.08
C ALA A 106 -8.75 7.82 -1.37
N ALA A 107 -9.02 9.13 -1.26
CA ALA A 107 -10.27 9.60 -0.66
C ALA A 107 -11.49 9.51 -1.60
N VAL A 108 -11.28 9.22 -2.88
CA VAL A 108 -12.33 9.18 -3.91
C VAL A 108 -12.52 7.75 -4.40
N PRO A 109 -13.76 7.22 -4.46
CA PRO A 109 -14.02 5.86 -4.91
C PRO A 109 -13.32 5.52 -6.23
N ASP A 110 -12.71 4.33 -6.27
CA ASP A 110 -11.98 3.77 -7.41
C ASP A 110 -10.82 4.63 -7.96
N LYS A 111 -10.36 5.62 -7.19
CA LYS A 111 -9.29 6.53 -7.60
C LYS A 111 -8.25 6.69 -6.51
N VAL A 112 -7.00 6.82 -6.95
CA VAL A 112 -5.87 7.23 -6.11
C VAL A 112 -5.37 8.59 -6.57
N MET A 113 -5.24 9.51 -5.62
CA MET A 113 -4.64 10.82 -5.81
C MET A 113 -3.21 10.77 -5.29
N TYR A 114 -2.29 11.38 -6.02
CA TYR A 114 -0.90 11.50 -5.58
C TYR A 114 -0.37 12.89 -5.92
N MET A 115 0.51 13.38 -5.06
CA MET A 115 1.14 14.69 -5.16
C MET A 115 2.62 14.53 -5.49
N THR A 116 3.08 15.26 -6.49
CA THR A 116 4.48 15.42 -6.84
C THR A 116 4.95 16.83 -6.48
N ASP A 117 6.21 17.13 -6.74
CA ASP A 117 6.78 18.48 -6.64
C ASP A 117 6.13 19.51 -7.60
N ARG A 118 5.43 19.05 -8.64
CA ARG A 118 4.85 19.92 -9.68
C ARG A 118 3.34 19.98 -9.67
N ASP A 119 2.68 18.85 -9.42
CA ASP A 119 1.25 18.71 -9.63
C ASP A 119 0.61 17.67 -8.71
N ILE A 120 -0.71 17.74 -8.62
CA ILE A 120 -1.56 16.71 -8.03
C ILE A 120 -2.21 15.96 -9.17
N ARG A 121 -2.10 14.64 -9.17
CA ARG A 121 -2.63 13.76 -10.21
C ARG A 121 -3.59 12.74 -9.63
N ILE A 122 -4.39 12.15 -10.51
CA ILE A 122 -5.37 11.13 -10.19
C ILE A 122 -5.17 9.95 -11.14
N ALA A 123 -5.17 8.73 -10.59
CA ALA A 123 -5.14 7.48 -11.35
C ALA A 123 -6.24 6.54 -10.83
N PRO A 124 -6.64 5.52 -11.61
CA PRO A 124 -7.50 4.45 -11.10
C PRO A 124 -6.83 3.74 -9.91
N LEU A 125 -7.61 3.41 -8.88
CA LEU A 125 -7.11 2.71 -7.69
C LEU A 125 -6.66 1.27 -8.00
N ARG A 126 -7.38 0.62 -8.92
CA ARG A 126 -7.10 -0.73 -9.39
C ARG A 126 -6.58 -0.68 -10.82
N ARG A 127 -5.60 -1.52 -11.13
CA ARG A 127 -5.15 -1.74 -12.50
C ARG A 127 -6.32 -2.32 -13.30
N GLN A 128 -6.83 -1.55 -14.26
CA GLN A 128 -7.76 -2.11 -15.23
C GLN A 128 -6.99 -3.11 -16.09
N GLU A 129 -7.36 -4.39 -15.99
CA GLU A 129 -6.89 -5.38 -16.95
C GLU A 129 -7.34 -4.94 -18.34
N ARG A 130 -6.37 -4.74 -19.23
CA ARG A 130 -6.65 -4.48 -20.63
C ARG A 130 -7.18 -5.79 -21.21
N VAL A 131 -8.50 -5.94 -21.25
CA VAL A 131 -9.12 -7.00 -22.05
C VAL A 131 -8.94 -6.58 -23.51
N GLU A 132 -7.81 -6.93 -24.11
CA GLU A 132 -7.69 -6.95 -25.56
C GLU A 132 -8.65 -8.03 -26.06
N LYS A 133 -9.91 -7.64 -26.29
CA LYS A 133 -10.86 -8.45 -27.04
C LYS A 133 -10.22 -8.69 -28.40
N GLY A 134 -9.73 -9.91 -28.59
CA GLY A 134 -8.98 -10.33 -29.77
C GLY A 134 -9.60 -9.74 -31.03
N THR A 135 -8.81 -8.94 -31.73
CA THR A 135 -9.08 -8.52 -33.09
C THR A 135 -9.10 -9.80 -33.92
N LYS A 136 -10.29 -10.39 -34.10
CA LYS A 136 -10.49 -11.36 -35.16
C LYS A 136 -10.37 -10.59 -36.45
N GLU A 137 -9.18 -10.58 -37.03
CA GLU A 137 -8.99 -10.24 -38.43
C GLU A 137 -9.82 -11.22 -39.25
N TYR A 138 -10.94 -10.73 -39.76
CA TYR A 138 -11.52 -11.26 -40.98
C TYR A 138 -11.20 -10.25 -42.07
N ARG A 139 -10.82 -10.76 -43.25
CA ARG A 139 -11.04 -10.29 -44.64
C ARG A 139 -9.81 -10.62 -45.48
N TYR A 140 -9.87 -11.18 -46.68
CA TYR A 140 -10.85 -11.95 -47.47
C TYR A 140 -10.04 -12.63 -48.59
N VAL A 141 -10.56 -13.71 -49.18
CA VAL A 141 -10.03 -14.33 -50.42
C VAL A 141 -10.09 -13.32 -51.56
#